data_AF-A0A7V5K2T1-F1
#
_entry.id   AF-A0A7V5K2T1-F1
#
_cell.length_a   1.000
_cell.length_b   1.000
_cell.length_c   1.000
_cell.angle_alpha   90.00
_cell.angle_beta   90.00
_cell.angle_gamma   90.00
#
_symmetry.space_group_name_H-M   'P 1'
#
loop_
_entity.id
_entity.type
_entity.pdbx_description
1 polymer ?
#
loop_
_entity_poly.entity_id
_entity_poly.type
_entity_poly.pdbx_seq_one_letter_code
_entity_poly.pdbx_strand_id
1 'polypeptide(L)' 'MENFSKSQIRSYIFQLRKKYSSEILKNFSLEICKLIEPIPLYKKSQKIAFYFAKDKEVSLEYLIGKAFLEGKKVYLPKT' A
#
# COMPACT_ATOMS: atom_id res chain seq x y z
N MET A 1 2.80 -18.06 26.54
CA MET A 1 2.86 -17.20 25.34
C MET A 1 3.25 -15.81 25.79
N GLU A 2 4.36 -15.25 25.30
CA GLU A 2 4.66 -13.84 25.54
C GLU A 2 3.57 -12.97 24.90
N ASN A 3 2.89 -12.16 25.71
CA ASN A 3 1.93 -11.18 25.21
C ASN A 3 2.67 -9.89 24.84
N PHE A 4 3.03 -9.75 23.56
CA PHE A 4 3.58 -8.51 23.05
C PHE A 4 2.52 -7.40 23.06
N SER A 5 2.90 -6.21 23.54
CA SER A 5 2.04 -5.03 23.42
C SER A 5 1.90 -4.59 21.96
N LYS A 6 0.80 -3.91 21.63
CA LYS A 6 0.60 -3.32 20.29
C LYS A 6 1.75 -2.39 19.87
N SER A 7 2.35 -1.68 20.83
CA SER A 7 3.49 -0.79 20.58
C SER A 7 4.74 -1.58 20.15
N GLN A 8 5.05 -2.67 20.86
CA GLN A 8 6.19 -3.54 20.54
C GLN A 8 6.04 -4.16 19.15
N ILE A 9 4.85 -4.67 18.81
CA ILE A 9 4.58 -5.24 17.49
C ILE A 9 4.76 -4.20 16.38
N ARG A 10 4.20 -2.98 16.55
CA ARG A 10 4.35 -1.91 15.55
C ARG A 10 5.81 -1.51 15.34
N SER A 11 6.55 -1.34 16.44
CA SER A 11 7.98 -1.03 16.38
C SER A 11 8.75 -2.15 15.65
N TYR A 12 8.50 -3.40 16.00
CA TYR A 12 9.13 -4.55 15.35
C TYR A 12 8.87 -4.58 13.82
N ILE A 13 7.61 -4.47 13.38
CA ILE A 13 7.26 -4.46 11.96
C ILE A 13 7.89 -3.27 11.22
N PHE A 14 7.88 -2.09 11.83
CA PHE A 14 8.52 -0.91 11.25
C PHE A 14 10.02 -1.11 11.08
N GLN A 15 10.71 -1.70 12.07
CA GLN A 15 12.13 -2.01 11.97
C GLN A 15 12.42 -3.06 10.88
N LEU A 16 11.54 -4.05 10.69
CA LEU A 16 11.66 -4.99 9.57
C LEU A 16 11.58 -4.28 8.22
N ARG A 17 10.59 -3.40 8.02
CA ARG A 17 10.48 -2.61 6.77
C ARG A 17 11.70 -1.72 6.54
N LYS A 18 12.27 -1.16 7.61
CA LYS A 18 13.46 -0.31 7.54
C LYS A 18 14.68 -0.99 6.95
N LYS A 19 14.80 -2.32 7.05
CA LYS A 19 15.93 -3.09 6.51
C LYS A 19 16.00 -3.09 4.98
N TYR A 20 14.88 -2.85 4.30
CA TYR A 20 14.84 -2.84 2.84
C TYR A 20 15.24 -1.47 2.26
N SER A 21 15.94 -1.49 1.13
CA SER A 21 16.23 -0.29 0.34
C SER A 21 14.95 0.25 -0.30
N SER A 22 14.96 1.52 -0.69
CA SER A 22 13.85 2.14 -1.42
C SER A 22 13.54 1.43 -2.73
N GLU A 23 14.57 0.95 -3.43
CA GLU A 23 14.43 0.22 -4.69
C GLU A 23 13.71 -1.12 -4.50
N ILE A 24 14.13 -1.92 -3.51
CA ILE A 24 13.47 -3.19 -3.19
C ILE A 24 12.01 -2.95 -2.79
N LEU A 25 11.74 -1.93 -1.97
CA LEU A 25 10.38 -1.58 -1.56
C LEU A 25 9.52 -1.16 -2.74
N LYS A 26 10.09 -0.44 -3.71
CA LYS A 26 9.38 -0.06 -4.95
C LYS A 26 9.01 -1.30 -5.77
N ASN A 27 9.91 -2.26 -5.89
CA ASN A 27 9.67 -3.51 -6.61
C ASN A 27 8.57 -4.35 -5.92
N PHE A 28 8.68 -4.57 -4.60
CA PHE A 28 7.64 -5.28 -3.85
C PHE A 28 6.29 -4.55 -3.88
N SER A 29 6.29 -3.22 -3.82
CA SER A 29 5.05 -2.44 -3.93
C SER A 29 4.37 -2.65 -5.28
N LEU A 30 5.14 -2.68 -6.37
CA LEU A 30 4.64 -2.94 -7.70
C LEU A 30 4.06 -4.36 -7.83
N GLU A 31 4.75 -5.37 -7.28
CA GLU A 31 4.25 -6.76 -7.28
C GLU A 31 2.92 -6.87 -6.54
N ILE A 32 2.81 -6.29 -5.34
CA ILE A 32 1.55 -6.26 -4.58
C ILE A 32 0.45 -5.55 -5.39
N CYS A 33 0.77 -4.41 -6.00
CA CYS A 33 -0.19 -3.69 -6.84
C CYS A 33 -0.68 -4.54 -8.03
N LYS A 34 0.21 -5.28 -8.69
CA LYS A 34 -0.13 -6.19 -9.78
C LYS A 34 -1.00 -7.36 -9.33
N LEU A 35 -0.90 -7.79 -8.07
CA LEU A 35 -1.80 -8.80 -7.49
C LEU A 35 -3.19 -8.23 -7.19
N ILE A 36 -3.28 -6.95 -6.83
CA ILE A 36 -4.55 -6.27 -6.53
C ILE A 36 -5.33 -5.93 -7.80
N GLU A 37 -4.65 -5.46 -8.84
CA GLU A 37 -5.25 -5.04 -10.11
C GLU A 37 -6.27 -6.06 -10.70
N PRO A 38 -5.98 -7.37 -10.79
CA PRO A 38 -6.92 -8.33 -11.36
C PRO A 38 -8.11 -8.64 -10.46
N ILE A 39 -8.08 -8.27 -9.17
CA ILE A 39 -9.12 -8.63 -8.20
C ILE A 39 -10.46 -8.00 -8.62
N PRO A 40 -11.57 -8.78 -8.65
CA PRO A 40 -12.88 -8.27 -9.03
C PRO A 40 -13.33 -7.03 -8.25
N LEU A 41 -12.98 -6.97 -6.96
CA LEU A 41 -13.25 -5.82 -6.10
C LEU A 41 -12.61 -4.53 -6.65
N TYR A 42 -11.33 -4.55 -7.01
CA TYR A 42 -10.66 -3.41 -7.62
C TYR A 42 -11.27 -3.06 -8.99
N LYS A 43 -11.39 -4.07 -9.87
CA LYS A 43 -11.89 -3.89 -11.24
C LYS A 43 -13.27 -3.25 -11.29
N LYS A 44 -14.21 -3.74 -10.47
CA LYS A 44 -15.61 -3.26 -10.47
C LYS A 44 -15.79 -1.93 -9.75
N SER A 45 -14.86 -1.52 -8.91
CA SER A 45 -14.97 -0.27 -8.14
C SER A 45 -14.80 0.96 -9.03
N GLN A 46 -15.74 1.89 -8.96
CA GLN A 46 -15.71 3.18 -9.69
C GLN A 46 -15.17 4.34 -8.83
N LYS A 47 -15.14 4.14 -7.51
CA LYS A 47 -14.68 5.11 -6.51
C LYS A 47 -13.75 4.35 -5.57
N ILE A 48 -12.51 4.77 -5.47
CA ILE A 48 -11.50 4.09 -4.65
C ILE A 48 -10.81 5.12 -3.77
N ALA A 49 -10.78 4.85 -2.47
CA ALA A 49 -9.96 5.58 -1.52
C ALA A 49 -8.60 4.89 -1.43
N PHE A 50 -7.54 5.65 -1.65
CA PHE A 50 -6.16 5.23 -1.47
C PHE A 50 -5.54 5.97 -0.29
N TYR A 51 -4.40 5.49 0.19
CA TYR A 51 -3.53 6.24 1.10
C TYR A 51 -2.20 6.56 0.39
N PHE A 52 -1.52 7.61 0.85
CA PHE A 52 -0.12 7.83 0.50
C PHE A 52 0.76 7.12 1.52
N ALA A 53 1.63 6.26 1.01
CA ALA A 53 2.52 5.45 1.82
C ALA A 53 3.44 6.32 2.70
N LYS A 54 3.51 5.98 3.99
CA LYS A 54 4.49 6.55 4.93
C LYS A 54 5.37 5.42 5.48
N ASP A 55 6.50 5.75 6.10
CA ASP A 55 7.27 4.76 6.89
C ASP A 55 7.58 3.43 6.18
N LYS A 56 7.95 3.54 4.90
CA LYS A 56 8.27 2.41 4.01
C LYS A 56 7.11 1.43 3.82
N GLU A 57 5.87 1.89 3.96
CA GLU A 57 4.67 1.16 3.55
C GLU A 57 4.66 0.89 2.04
N VAL A 58 3.73 0.03 1.64
CA VAL A 58 3.50 -0.31 0.23
C VAL A 58 3.07 0.95 -0.52
N SER A 59 3.86 1.34 -1.52
CA SER A 59 3.47 2.44 -2.40
C SER A 59 2.31 2.02 -3.29
N LEU A 60 1.25 2.83 -3.33
CA LEU A 60 0.06 2.64 -4.16
C LEU A 60 0.07 3.51 -5.42
N GLU A 61 1.17 4.21 -5.71
CA GLU A 61 1.30 5.13 -6.85
C GLU A 61 0.91 4.46 -8.18
N TYR A 62 1.30 3.20 -8.38
CA TYR A 62 0.94 2.42 -9.56
C TYR A 62 -0.58 2.31 -9.73
N LEU A 63 -1.29 1.87 -8.67
CA LEU A 63 -2.75 1.70 -8.72
C LEU A 63 -3.48 3.03 -8.77
N ILE A 64 -2.96 4.07 -8.11
CA ILE A 64 -3.52 5.43 -8.21
C ILE A 64 -3.45 5.91 -9.65
N GLY A 65 -2.28 5.82 -10.29
CA GLY A 65 -2.10 6.17 -11.70
C GLY A 65 -3.00 5.36 -12.63
N LYS A 66 -3.08 4.03 -12.39
CA LYS A 66 -3.95 3.14 -13.17
C LYS A 66 -5.43 3.49 -13.01
N ALA A 67 -5.88 3.77 -11.79
CA ALA A 67 -7.26 4.15 -11.51
C ALA A 67 -7.64 5.46 -12.22
N PHE A 68 -6.73 6.43 -12.30
CA PHE A 68 -6.95 7.64 -13.11
C PHE A 68 -7.10 7.33 -14.60
N LEU A 69 -6.23 6.49 -15.17
CA LEU A 69 -6.29 6.08 -16.58
C LEU A 69 -7.57 5.28 -16.90
N GLU A 70 -8.08 4.51 -15.95
CA GLU A 70 -9.32 3.73 -16.05
C GLU A 70 -10.58 4.57 -15.79
N GLY A 71 -10.46 5.89 -15.58
CA GLY A 71 -11.59 6.79 -15.34
C GLY A 71 -12.25 6.64 -13.97
N LYS A 72 -11.59 5.98 -13.02
CA LYS A 72 -12.10 5.81 -11.66
C LYS A 72 -11.92 7.09 -10.85
N LYS A 73 -12.82 7.34 -9.89
CA LYS A 73 -12.67 8.44 -8.93
C LYS A 73 -11.71 8.05 -7.81
N VAL A 74 -10.60 8.75 -7.73
CA VAL A 74 -9.55 8.58 -6.71
C VAL A 74 -9.80 9.53 -5.54
N TYR A 75 -9.83 9.00 -4.32
CA TYR A 75 -9.92 9.77 -3.08
C TYR A 75 -8.67 9.53 -2.23
N LEU A 76 -8.16 10.59 -1.60
CA LEU A 76 -7.01 10.53 -0.72
C LEU A 76 -7.38 11.23 0.60
N PRO A 77 -6.89 10.74 1.76
CA PRO A 77 -7.18 11.36 3.03
C PRO A 77 -6.57 12.77 3.10
N LYS A 78 -7.35 13.72 3.62
CA LYS A 78 -6.84 15.01 4.07
C LYS A 78 -6.58 14.90 5.57
N THR A 79 -5.31 14.85 5.94
CA THR A 79 -4.83 14.92 7.32
C THR A 79 -4.42 16.33 7.67
#